data_AF-A0A1V5BZ56-F1
#
_entry.id   AF-A0A1V5BZ56-F1
#
_cell.length_a   1.000
_cell.length_b   1.000
_cell.length_c   1.000
_cell.angle_alpha   90.00
_cell.angle_beta   90.00
_cell.angle_gamma   90.00
#
_symmetry.space_group_name_H-M   'P 1'
#
loop_
_entity.id
_entity.type
_entity.pdbx_description
1 polymer ?
#
loop_
_entity_poly.entity_id
_entity_poly.type
_entity_poly.pdbx_seq_one_letter_code
_entity_poly.pdbx_strand_id
1 'polypeptide(L)' 'MTYLSPKERIKISLYRSEVEESGKPFYTGFNKVPPGLLTKTACKKAKMSVKDGEEPVAYVLSRDWNGYLPLYDRRE' A
#
# COMPACT_ATOMS: atom_id res chain seq x y z
N MET A 1 0.76 22.37 -8.10
CA MET A 1 0.26 21.02 -7.79
C MET A 1 0.96 20.03 -8.72
N THR A 2 2.00 19.37 -8.24
CA THR A 2 2.75 18.38 -9.04
C THR A 2 1.92 17.09 -9.07
N TYR A 3 1.20 16.86 -10.17
CA TYR A 3 0.46 15.62 -10.39
C TYR A 3 1.46 14.49 -10.61
N LEU A 4 1.42 13.46 -9.75
CA LEU A 4 2.19 12.23 -9.95
C LEU A 4 1.76 11.58 -11.27
N SER A 5 2.70 11.45 -12.20
CA SER A 5 2.50 10.82 -13.51
C SER A 5 2.02 9.36 -13.35
N PRO A 6 1.25 8.82 -14.31
CA PRO A 6 0.72 7.44 -14.24
C PRO A 6 1.79 6.37 -13.96
N LYS A 7 3.01 6.53 -14.51
CA LYS A 7 4.15 5.65 -14.24
C LYS A 7 4.64 5.70 -12.78
N GLU A 8 4.59 6.87 -12.17
CA GLU A 8 4.93 7.03 -10.75
C GLU A 8 3.83 6.43 -9.85
N ARG A 9 2.57 6.47 -10.31
CA ARG A 9 1.46 5.76 -9.64
C ARG A 9 1.63 4.25 -9.70
N ILE A 10 2.02 3.72 -10.86
CA ILE A 10 2.32 2.29 -11.03
C ILE A 10 3.50 1.87 -10.14
N LYS A 11 4.51 2.73 -9.94
CA LYS A 11 5.62 2.42 -9.01
C LYS A 11 5.16 2.30 -7.53
N ILE A 12 4.01 2.90 -7.19
CA ILE A 12 3.45 2.87 -5.83
C ILE A 12 2.52 1.67 -5.64
N SER A 13 1.92 1.14 -6.72
CA SER A 13 0.93 0.07 -6.66
C SER A 13 1.35 -1.15 -7.47
N LEU A 14 1.46 -2.31 -6.82
CA LEU A 14 1.82 -3.57 -7.47
C LEU A 14 0.66 -4.13 -8.30
N TYR A 15 0.99 -4.91 -9.33
CA TYR A 15 0.02 -5.74 -10.03
C TYR A 15 -0.31 -6.99 -9.21
N ARG A 16 -1.51 -7.55 -9.44
CA ARG A 16 -1.97 -8.77 -8.76
C ARG A 16 -0.90 -9.88 -8.76
N SER A 17 -0.26 -10.10 -9.90
CA SER A 17 0.78 -11.12 -10.07
C SER A 17 1.98 -10.91 -9.15
N GLU A 18 2.42 -9.66 -8.96
CA GLU A 18 3.54 -9.32 -8.06
C GLU A 18 3.17 -9.51 -6.59
N VAL A 19 1.91 -9.24 -6.25
CA VAL A 19 1.40 -9.44 -4.89
C VAL A 19 1.27 -10.93 -4.57
N GLU A 20 0.80 -11.72 -5.53
CA GLU A 20 0.74 -13.18 -5.45
C GLU A 20 2.16 -13.79 -5.34
N GLU A 21 3.13 -13.27 -6.10
CA GLU A 21 4.54 -13.70 -6.01
C GLU A 21 5.20 -13.29 -4.69
N SER A 22 4.82 -12.15 -4.11
CA SER A 22 5.33 -11.70 -2.81
C SER A 22 4.93 -12.64 -1.67
N GLY A 23 3.93 -13.51 -1.83
CA GLY A 23 3.45 -14.45 -0.81
C GLY A 23 2.79 -13.78 0.40
N LYS A 24 2.54 -12.47 0.34
CA LYS A 24 1.98 -11.67 1.44
C LYS A 24 0.47 -11.56 1.31
N PRO A 25 -0.26 -11.43 2.43
CA PRO A 25 -1.70 -11.27 2.40
C PRO A 25 -2.10 -10.02 1.61
N PHE A 26 -3.15 -10.15 0.81
CA PHE A 26 -3.70 -9.03 0.07
C PHE A 26 -5.22 -8.94 0.18
N TYR A 27 -5.71 -7.72 0.23
CA TYR A 27 -7.10 -7.39 0.47
C TYR A 27 -7.68 -6.75 -0.79
N THR A 28 -8.89 -7.15 -1.16
CA THR A 28 -9.58 -6.59 -2.35
C THR A 28 -10.22 -5.21 -2.09
N GLY A 29 -10.08 -4.66 -0.88
CA GLY A 29 -10.55 -3.32 -0.55
C GLY A 29 -10.29 -2.96 0.91
N PHE A 30 -10.32 -1.67 1.21
CA PHE A 30 -10.01 -1.11 2.53
C PHE A 30 -10.88 -1.64 3.67
N ASN A 31 -12.14 -2.04 3.39
CA ASN A 31 -13.02 -2.61 4.42
C ASN A 31 -12.58 -3.99 4.94
N LYS A 32 -11.73 -4.70 4.18
CA LYS A 32 -11.17 -5.99 4.61
C LYS A 32 -9.82 -5.83 5.31
N VAL A 33 -9.26 -4.62 5.28
CA VAL A 33 -7.96 -4.35 5.88
C VAL A 33 -8.15 -4.28 7.40
N PRO A 34 -7.47 -5.13 8.18
CA PRO A 34 -7.57 -5.08 9.63
C PRO A 34 -7.11 -3.73 10.17
N PRO A 35 -7.72 -3.25 11.27
CA PRO A 35 -7.30 -2.00 11.91
C PRO A 35 -5.84 -2.09 12.34
N GLY A 36 -5.09 -1.01 12.11
CA GLY A 36 -3.66 -0.93 12.38
C GLY A 36 -2.75 -1.22 11.17
N LEU A 37 -3.32 -1.67 10.03
CA LEU A 37 -2.60 -1.67 8.76
C LEU A 37 -2.84 -0.35 8.01
N LEU A 38 -1.76 0.35 7.67
CA LEU A 38 -1.82 1.67 7.04
C LEU A 38 -1.04 1.68 5.73
N THR A 39 -1.55 2.38 4.72
CA THR A 39 -0.81 2.63 3.48
C THR A 39 0.34 3.61 3.71
N LYS A 40 1.34 3.66 2.80
CA LYS A 40 2.44 4.64 2.87
C LYS A 40 1.94 6.08 3.02
N THR A 41 0.87 6.44 2.29
CA THR A 41 0.24 7.76 2.38
C THR A 41 -0.45 7.98 3.72
N ALA A 42 -1.14 6.97 4.27
CA ALA A 42 -1.77 7.05 5.58
C ALA A 42 -0.72 7.17 6.71
N CYS A 43 0.37 6.42 6.65
CA CYS A 43 1.51 6.56 7.56
C CYS A 43 2.10 7.99 7.51
N LYS A 44 2.32 8.52 6.29
CA LYS A 44 2.79 9.90 6.11
C LYS A 44 1.85 10.94 6.73
N LYS A 45 0.52 10.74 6.60
CA LYS A 45 -0.49 11.59 7.25
C LYS A 45 -0.48 11.44 8.78
N ALA A 46 -0.27 10.22 9.29
CA ALA A 46 -0.20 9.92 10.71
C ALA A 46 1.14 10.33 11.36
N LYS A 47 2.05 10.99 10.61
CA LYS A 47 3.44 11.27 11.04
C LYS A 47 4.22 10.01 11.49
N MET A 48 3.76 8.84 11.07
CA MET A 48 4.46 7.58 11.24
C MET A 48 5.42 7.45 10.06
N SER A 49 6.69 7.75 10.30
CA SER A 49 7.72 7.65 9.27
C SER A 49 7.91 6.20 8.85
N VAL A 50 7.42 5.86 7.66
CA VAL A 50 7.81 4.59 7.01
C VAL A 50 9.25 4.74 6.57
N LYS A 51 10.14 3.87 7.08
CA LYS A 51 11.52 3.83 6.60
C LYS A 51 11.53 3.50 5.11
N ASP A 52 12.41 4.15 4.36
CA ASP A 52 12.57 3.83 2.94
C ASP A 52 13.21 2.43 2.84
N GLY A 53 12.54 1.51 2.14
CA GLY A 53 12.89 0.09 2.13
C GLY A 53 12.19 -0.77 3.17
N GLU A 54 11.30 -0.23 3.99
CA GLU A 54 10.46 -1.07 4.85
C GLU A 54 9.55 -1.95 3.97
N GLU A 55 9.56 -3.24 4.26
CA GLU A 55 8.75 -4.20 3.53
C GLU A 55 7.29 -4.07 3.96
N PRO A 56 6.35 -4.00 3.01
CA PRO A 56 4.94 -4.09 3.35
C PRO A 56 4.63 -5.45 3.95
N VAL A 57 3.70 -5.50 4.89
CA VAL A 57 3.20 -6.74 5.50
C VAL A 57 2.02 -7.32 4.73
N ALA A 58 1.28 -6.45 4.02
CA ALA A 58 0.12 -6.81 3.26
C ALA A 58 -0.07 -5.83 2.11
N TYR A 59 -1.05 -6.09 1.25
CA TYR A 59 -1.41 -5.20 0.16
C TYR A 59 -2.92 -4.98 0.09
N VAL A 60 -3.37 -3.84 -0.42
CA VAL A 60 -4.79 -3.55 -0.63
C VAL A 60 -5.06 -3.04 -2.03
N LEU A 61 -6.02 -3.67 -2.70
CA LEU A 61 -6.52 -3.21 -3.98
C LEU A 61 -7.22 -1.87 -3.79
N SER A 62 -6.67 -0.83 -4.41
CA SER A 62 -7.26 0.50 -4.42
C SER A 62 -7.82 0.81 -5.80
N ARG A 63 -9.13 1.08 -5.88
CA ARG A 63 -9.81 1.46 -7.12
C ARG A 63 -9.25 2.75 -7.71
N ASP A 64 -8.98 3.77 -6.88
CA ASP A 64 -8.37 5.04 -7.30
C ASP A 64 -7.00 4.90 -7.98
N TRP A 65 -6.27 3.82 -7.66
CA TRP A 65 -4.93 3.58 -8.15
C TRP A 65 -4.87 2.40 -9.14
N ASN A 66 -6.01 1.74 -9.35
CA ASN A 66 -6.17 0.51 -10.14
C ASN A 66 -5.05 -0.52 -9.90
N GLY A 67 -4.67 -0.68 -8.63
CA GLY A 67 -3.51 -1.49 -8.25
C GLY A 67 -3.45 -1.75 -6.75
N TYR A 68 -2.50 -2.58 -6.34
CA TYR A 68 -2.34 -2.99 -4.96
C TYR A 68 -1.38 -2.08 -4.22
N LEU A 69 -1.90 -1.33 -3.26
CA LEU A 69 -1.11 -0.46 -2.41
C LEU A 69 -0.47 -1.26 -1.28
N PRO A 70 0.82 -0.99 -0.96
CA PRO A 70 1.49 -1.58 0.18
C PRO A 70 0.87 -1.10 1.50
N LEU A 71 0.63 -2.06 2.40
CA LEU A 71 0.20 -1.85 3.78
C LEU A 71 1.31 -2.18 4.74
N TYR A 72 1.45 -1.34 5.75
CA TYR A 72 2.45 -1.45 6.81
C TYR A 72 1.73 -1.67 8.14
N ASP A 73 2.24 -2.60 8.94
CA ASP A 73 1.74 -2.78 10.30
C ASP A 73 2.27 -1.65 11.19
N ARG A 74 1.33 -0.95 11.84
CA ARG A 74 1.58 0.12 12.80
C ARG A 74 0.75 -0.08 14.06
N ARG A 75 0.45 -1.33 14.40
CA ARG A 75 -0.13 -1.65 15.71
C ARG A 75 0.99 -1.45 16.73
N GLU A 76 0.84 -0.42 17.57
CA GLU A 76 1.66 -0.26 18.79
C GLU A 76 1.48 -1.45 19.73
#